data_AF-I3UI08-F1
#
_entry.id   AF-I3UI08-F1
#
_cell.length_a   1.000
_cell.length_b   1.000
_cell.length_c   1.000
_cell.angle_alpha   90.00
_cell.angle_beta   90.00
_cell.angle_gamma   90.00
#
_symmetry.space_group_name_H-M   'P 1'
#
loop_
_entity.id
_entity.type
_entity.pdbx_description
1 polymer ?
#
loop_
_entity_poly.entity_id
_entity_poly.type
_entity_poly.pdbx_seq_one_letter_code
_entity_poly.pdbx_strand_id
1 'polypeptide(L)'
;MSQEKLGEYLGKSKANISMWESGAHEPSFAQLLKIIEVTGYRELLPGLSAALEKAHWPFHELSLDKVRKIDDRDLIKLETVIQISAKQIGLDVSKDDNNK
;
A
#
# COMPACT_ATOMS: atom_id res chain seq x y z
N MET A 1 10.72 20.22 -5.68
CA MET A 1 9.98 19.71 -6.85
C MET A 1 9.09 20.83 -7.36
N SER A 2 8.91 21.03 -8.67
CA SER A 2 7.91 21.98 -9.21
C SER A 2 6.58 21.28 -9.54
N GLN A 3 5.49 22.04 -9.67
CA GLN A 3 4.17 21.52 -10.05
C GLN A 3 4.20 20.85 -11.44
N GLU A 4 4.92 21.43 -12.39
CA GLU A 4 5.10 20.87 -13.75
C GLU A 4 5.81 19.53 -13.68
N LYS A 5 6.92 19.44 -12.93
CA LYS A 5 7.69 18.21 -12.81
C LYS A 5 6.89 17.11 -12.10
N LEU A 6 6.16 17.46 -11.03
CA LEU A 6 5.27 16.51 -10.36
C LEU A 6 4.13 16.04 -11.28
N GLY A 7 3.56 16.96 -12.06
CA GLY A 7 2.57 16.63 -13.09
C GLY A 7 3.10 15.63 -14.11
N GLU A 8 4.29 15.87 -14.67
CA GLU A 8 4.97 14.96 -15.60
C GLU A 8 5.15 13.56 -15.01
N TYR A 9 5.66 13.46 -13.77
CA TYR A 9 5.83 12.17 -13.09
C TYR A 9 4.50 11.41 -12.88
N LEU A 10 3.42 12.14 -12.62
CA LEU A 10 2.11 11.55 -12.32
C LEU A 10 1.22 11.35 -13.56
N GLY A 11 1.65 11.81 -14.74
CA GLY A 11 0.80 11.89 -15.93
C GLY A 11 -0.39 12.83 -15.73
N LYS A 12 -0.18 13.96 -15.04
CA LYS A 12 -1.17 14.99 -14.73
C LYS A 12 -0.73 16.36 -15.21
N SER A 13 -1.70 17.24 -15.49
CA SER A 13 -1.40 18.62 -15.85
C SER A 13 -0.94 19.42 -14.62
N LYS A 14 -0.17 20.48 -14.82
CA LYS A 14 0.16 21.46 -13.78
C LYS A 14 -1.11 21.99 -13.08
N ALA A 15 -2.17 22.26 -13.85
CA ALA A 15 -3.44 22.74 -13.32
C ALA A 15 -4.08 21.75 -12.34
N ASN A 16 -3.99 20.43 -12.61
CA ASN A 16 -4.44 19.41 -11.66
C ASN A 16 -3.67 19.50 -10.34
N ILE A 17 -2.34 19.64 -10.41
CA ILE A 17 -1.50 19.76 -9.21
C ILE A 17 -1.87 21.04 -8.44
N SER A 18 -2.05 22.16 -9.14
CA SER A 18 -2.46 23.42 -8.52
C SER A 18 -3.81 23.33 -7.80
N MET A 19 -4.79 22.62 -8.37
CA MET A 19 -6.09 22.41 -7.72
C MET A 19 -5.98 21.52 -6.47
N TRP A 20 -5.03 20.58 -6.46
CA TRP A 20 -4.73 19.77 -5.27
C TRP A 20 -4.08 20.59 -4.17
N GLU A 21 -3.08 21.39 -4.51
CA GLU A 21 -2.37 22.23 -3.53
C GLU A 21 -3.26 23.34 -2.96
N SER A 22 -4.20 23.86 -3.74
CA SER A 22 -5.17 24.84 -3.26
C SER A 22 -6.33 24.23 -2.46
N GLY A 23 -6.40 22.91 -2.36
CA GLY A 23 -7.51 22.19 -1.72
C GLY A 23 -8.84 22.27 -2.48
N ALA A 24 -8.82 22.72 -3.74
CA ALA A 24 -10.04 22.80 -4.56
C ALA A 24 -10.52 21.41 -4.97
N HIS A 25 -9.58 20.48 -5.20
CA HIS A 25 -9.84 19.08 -5.45
C HIS A 25 -8.90 18.21 -4.62
N GLU A 26 -9.35 17.03 -4.23
CA GLU A 26 -8.49 16.05 -3.57
C GLU A 26 -7.94 15.02 -4.57
N PRO A 27 -6.66 14.64 -4.46
CA PRO A 27 -6.13 13.50 -5.19
C PRO A 27 -6.74 12.20 -4.66
N SER A 28 -6.85 11.18 -5.53
CA SER A 28 -7.26 9.85 -5.09
C SER A 28 -6.18 9.19 -4.22
N PHE A 29 -6.55 8.16 -3.45
CA PHE A 29 -5.60 7.42 -2.62
C PHE A 29 -4.41 6.86 -3.42
N ALA A 30 -4.65 6.30 -4.60
CA ALA A 30 -3.59 5.82 -5.49
C ALA A 30 -2.66 6.95 -5.98
N GLN A 31 -3.18 8.17 -6.14
CA GLN A 31 -2.37 9.35 -6.50
C GLN A 31 -1.55 9.83 -5.30
N LEU A 32 -2.12 9.80 -4.08
CA LEU A 32 -1.39 10.11 -2.85
C LEU A 32 -0.18 9.18 -2.66
N LEU A 33 -0.33 7.87 -2.90
CA LEU A 33 0.77 6.92 -2.80
C LEU A 33 1.91 7.26 -3.77
N LYS A 34 1.59 7.61 -5.03
CA LYS A 34 2.60 8.03 -6.00
C LYS A 34 3.26 9.35 -5.63
N ILE A 35 2.50 10.29 -5.07
CA ILE A 35 3.05 11.55 -4.56
C ILE A 35 4.05 11.25 -3.44
N ILE A 36 3.71 10.37 -2.49
CA ILE A 36 4.62 9.95 -1.41
C ILE A 36 5.90 9.33 -1.98
N GLU A 37 5.78 8.40 -2.93
CA GLU A 37 6.91 7.72 -3.57
C GLU A 37 7.87 8.74 -4.20
N VAL A 38 7.35 9.70 -4.98
CA VAL A 38 8.16 10.67 -5.72
C VAL A 38 8.72 11.78 -4.82
N THR A 39 8.01 12.16 -3.75
CA THR A 39 8.42 13.23 -2.83
C THR A 39 9.26 12.73 -1.66
N GLY A 40 9.21 11.43 -1.37
CA GLY A 40 9.80 10.84 -0.17
C GLY A 40 9.10 11.31 1.11
N TYR A 41 7.81 11.69 1.05
CA TYR A 41 7.05 12.12 2.22
C TYR A 41 7.04 11.02 3.29
N ARG A 42 7.52 11.33 4.49
CA ARG A 42 7.77 10.33 5.54
C ARG A 42 6.71 10.30 6.63
N GLU A 43 5.86 11.31 6.68
CA GLU A 43 4.80 11.36 7.68
C GLU A 43 3.61 10.50 7.22
N LEU A 44 2.86 10.02 8.21
CA LEU A 44 1.63 9.30 7.94
C LEU A 44 0.64 10.21 7.22
N LEU A 45 -0.09 9.66 6.25
CA LEU A 45 -1.16 10.40 5.59
C LEU A 45 -2.19 10.89 6.63
N PRO A 46 -2.74 12.10 6.47
CA PRO A 46 -3.82 12.58 7.32
C PRO A 46 -4.96 11.55 7.43
N GLY A 47 -5.44 11.32 8.64
CA GLY A 47 -6.49 10.31 8.91
C GLY A 47 -6.02 8.85 8.92
N LEU A 48 -4.84 8.53 8.39
CA LEU A 48 -4.30 7.16 8.39
C LEU A 48 -3.94 6.70 9.81
N SER A 49 -3.39 7.56 10.67
CA SER A 49 -3.10 7.20 12.08
C SER A 49 -4.36 6.74 12.80
N ALA A 50 -5.45 7.51 12.71
CA ALA A 50 -6.73 7.16 13.32
C ALA A 50 -7.36 5.90 12.70
N ALA A 51 -7.17 5.68 11.39
CA ALA A 51 -7.61 4.46 10.73
C ALA A 51 -6.79 3.23 11.19
N LEU A 52 -5.47 3.37 11.37
CA LEU A 52 -4.58 2.32 11.87
C LEU A 52 -4.84 2.00 13.34
N GLU A 53 -5.15 3.01 14.17
CA GLU A 53 -5.55 2.81 15.56
C GLU A 53 -6.90 2.09 15.68
N LYS A 54 -7.84 2.37 14.76
CA LYS A 54 -9.13 1.66 14.68
C LYS A 54 -9.02 0.29 14.03
N ALA A 55 -7.99 0.07 13.20
CA ALA A 55 -7.73 -1.20 12.57
C ALA A 55 -7.22 -2.19 13.64
N HIS A 56 -8.15 -2.98 14.19
CA HIS A 56 -7.79 -4.11 15.00
C HIS A 56 -7.17 -5.19 14.11
N TRP A 57 -6.15 -5.85 14.64
CA TRP A 57 -5.57 -7.02 13.99
C TRP A 57 -6.68 -8.07 13.74
N PRO A 58 -6.93 -8.48 12.50
CA PRO A 58 -8.15 -9.22 12.14
C PRO A 58 -8.10 -10.70 12.53
N PHE A 59 -6.93 -11.20 12.93
CA PHE A 59 -6.73 -12.60 13.28
C PHE A 59 -6.69 -12.80 14.79
N HIS A 60 -7.63 -13.59 15.32
CA HIS A 60 -7.70 -13.87 16.76
C HIS A 60 -6.65 -14.90 17.22
N GLU A 61 -6.26 -15.82 16.33
CA GLU A 61 -5.35 -16.93 16.66
C GLU A 61 -3.88 -16.64 16.29
N LEU A 62 -3.65 -15.59 15.52
CA LEU A 62 -2.31 -15.17 15.11
C LEU A 62 -1.93 -13.91 15.86
N SER A 63 -0.68 -13.80 16.32
CA SER A 63 -0.18 -12.58 16.95
C SER A 63 0.60 -11.75 15.93
N LEU A 64 0.23 -10.47 15.79
CA LEU A 64 0.94 -9.51 14.94
C LEU A 64 2.44 -9.43 15.30
N ASP A 65 2.76 -9.42 16.59
CA ASP A 65 4.15 -9.36 17.07
C ASP A 65 4.96 -10.60 16.71
N LYS A 66 4.32 -11.78 16.68
CA LYS A 66 4.97 -13.00 16.21
C LYS A 66 5.25 -12.92 14.72
N VAL A 67 4.28 -12.49 13.92
CA VAL A 67 4.43 -12.34 12.45
C VAL A 67 5.55 -11.34 12.12
N ARG A 68 5.64 -10.22 12.84
CA ARG A 68 6.68 -9.19 12.64
C ARG A 68 8.09 -9.64 13.00
N LYS A 69 8.25 -10.71 13.78
CA LYS A 69 9.55 -11.23 14.22
C LYS A 69 10.07 -12.37 13.35
N ILE A 70 9.32 -12.80 12.34
CA ILE A 70 9.74 -13.85 11.40
C ILE A 70 10.81 -13.26 10.48
N ASP A 71 11.93 -13.95 10.35
CA ASP A 71 12.98 -13.56 9.41
C ASP A 71 12.63 -13.93 7.96
N ASP A 72 13.38 -13.38 6.99
CA ASP A 72 13.11 -13.58 5.56
C ASP A 72 13.10 -15.06 5.15
N ARG A 73 13.94 -15.89 5.76
CA ARG A 73 14.03 -17.32 5.43
C ARG A 73 12.77 -18.05 5.89
N ASP A 74 12.32 -17.76 7.10
CA ASP A 74 11.14 -18.39 7.68
C ASP A 74 9.84 -17.84 7.07
N LEU A 75 9.83 -16.58 6.59
CA LEU A 75 8.75 -16.02 5.79
C LEU A 75 8.54 -16.79 4.47
N ILE A 76 9.62 -17.09 3.73
CA ILE A 76 9.54 -17.86 2.48
C ILE A 76 8.97 -19.27 2.72
N LYS A 77 9.39 -19.93 3.82
CA LYS A 77 8.85 -21.24 4.19
C LYS A 77 7.36 -21.14 4.52
N LEU A 78 6.96 -20.13 5.29
CA LEU A 78 5.57 -19.90 5.66
C LEU A 78 4.70 -19.67 4.43
N GLU A 79 5.13 -18.81 3.51
CA GLU A 79 4.46 -18.58 2.23
C GLU A 79 4.30 -19.89 1.43
N THR A 80 5.38 -20.66 1.31
CA THR A 80 5.38 -21.95 0.60
C THR A 80 4.35 -22.92 1.20
N VAL A 81 4.33 -23.04 2.53
CA VAL A 81 3.37 -23.90 3.24
C VAL A 81 1.94 -23.43 3.01
N ILE A 82 1.68 -22.12 3.09
CA ILE A 82 0.35 -21.54 2.84
C ILE A 82 -0.12 -21.87 1.42
N GLN A 83 0.72 -21.67 0.41
CA GLN A 83 0.40 -21.97 -0.98
C GLN A 83 0.09 -23.46 -1.19
N ILE A 84 0.89 -24.36 -0.60
CA ILE A 84 0.67 -25.80 -0.67
C ILE A 84 -0.67 -26.18 -0.01
N SER A 85 -0.91 -25.72 1.21
CA SER A 85 -2.14 -26.03 1.95
C SER A 85 -3.38 -25.48 1.25
N ALA A 86 -3.30 -24.27 0.70
CA ALA A 86 -4.41 -23.68 -0.03
C ALA A 86 -4.74 -24.46 -1.31
N LYS A 87 -3.72 -24.87 -2.07
CA LYS A 87 -3.90 -25.73 -3.24
C LYS A 87 -4.54 -27.07 -2.89
N GLN A 88 -4.22 -27.65 -1.73
CA GLN A 88 -4.83 -28.89 -1.26
C GLN A 88 -6.34 -28.77 -0.98
N ILE A 89 -6.80 -27.59 -0.57
CA ILE A 89 -8.22 -27.32 -0.30
C ILE A 89 -8.93 -26.66 -1.50
N GLY A 90 -8.28 -26.57 -2.66
CA GLY A 90 -8.83 -25.93 -3.86
C GLY A 90 -8.98 -24.41 -3.77
N LEU A 91 -8.29 -23.78 -2.81
CA LEU A 91 -8.23 -22.33 -2.68
C LEU A 91 -7.03 -21.81 -3.50
N ASP A 92 -7.29 -20.97 -4.49
CA ASP A 92 -6.22 -20.29 -5.22
C ASP A 92 -5.81 -19.01 -4.47
N VAL A 93 -4.55 -18.96 -4.06
CA VAL A 93 -3.94 -17.85 -3.31
C VAL A 93 -2.81 -17.22 -4.12
N SER A 94 -2.60 -17.68 -5.36
CA SER A 94 -1.65 -17.11 -6.28
C SER A 94 -2.23 -15.81 -6.82
N LYS A 95 -1.46 -14.71 -6.82
CA LYS A 95 -1.85 -13.53 -7.58
C LYS A 95 -1.68 -13.82 -9.07
N ASP A 96 -2.77 -14.02 -9.78
CA ASP A 96 -2.82 -13.78 -11.23
C ASP A 96 -2.86 -12.26 -11.47
N ASP A 97 -1.68 -11.62 -11.53
CA ASP A 97 -1.51 -10.29 -12.12
C ASP A 97 -0.78 -10.42 -13.46
N ASN A 98 -1.32 -11.21 -14.38
CA ASN A 98 -1.13 -10.97 -15.81
C ASN A 98 -2.14 -9.89 -16.25
N ASN A 99 -1.83 -8.64 -15.94
CA ASN A 99 -2.42 -7.52 -16.67
C ASN A 99 -1.37 -6.47 -17.00
N LYS A 100 -0.53 -6.79 -17.99
CA LYS A 100 -0.14 -5.84 -19.03
C LYS A 100 0.40 -6.54 -20.26
#